data_AF-A0A8J3BG30-F1
#
_entry.id   AF-A0A8J3BG30-F1
#
_cell.length_a   1.000
_cell.length_b   1.000
_cell.length_c   1.000
_cell.angle_alpha   90.00
_cell.angle_beta   90.00
_cell.angle_gamma   90.00
#
_symmetry.space_group_name_H-M   'P 1'
#
loop_
_entity.id
_entity.type
_entity.pdbx_description
1 polymer ?
#
loop_
_entity_poly.entity_id
_entity_poly.type
_entity_poly.pdbx_seq_one_letter_code
_entity_poly.pdbx_strand_id
1 'polypeptide(L)'
;MREMVLEQILLVTDGCSNVGGDPVEAAAEARRQGIVVNVIGVLHGQTLGEHGRREAERIAAAGGGVCQFAQPERLSHTVQAVTRQAMTRTLHAVVREELRTLLAEGNAASLAPEQRARLAASIETWAEACRLRVFLLLDTSASMAPLVPTVRRAVRDFFLCLAARTGPSELAVGAFPGAKGDLDLLVDWTTDGAAARLALERPPTGLTPTAPALRAALAHFRPRLASGEARGFAALPPASEKNAAGRASDGGLLRDYVF
;
A
#
# COMPACT_ATOMS: atom_id res chain seq x y z
N MET A 1 1.07 -9.98 24.21
CA MET A 1 0.55 -10.05 22.82
C MET A 1 1.73 -9.80 21.90
N ARG A 2 1.90 -10.58 20.83
CA ARG A 2 2.89 -10.24 19.79
C ARG A 2 2.53 -8.86 19.24
N GLU A 3 3.47 -7.94 19.22
CA GLU A 3 3.27 -6.61 18.65
C GLU A 3 3.17 -6.77 17.13
N MET A 4 1.96 -6.58 16.60
CA MET A 4 1.68 -6.75 15.18
C MET A 4 2.12 -5.49 14.44
N VAL A 5 3.02 -5.69 13.47
CA VAL A 5 3.50 -4.63 12.60
C VAL A 5 2.93 -4.84 11.20
N LEU A 6 2.25 -3.81 10.69
CA LEU A 6 1.80 -3.73 9.31
C LEU A 6 2.80 -2.92 8.50
N GLU A 7 3.30 -3.50 7.42
CA GLU A 7 4.28 -2.87 6.54
C GLU A 7 3.70 -2.71 5.14
N GLN A 8 3.76 -1.49 4.61
CA GLN A 8 3.13 -1.15 3.35
C GLN A 8 4.04 -0.27 2.50
N ILE A 9 4.05 -0.52 1.19
CA ILE A 9 4.54 0.42 0.19
C ILE A 9 3.31 1.07 -0.45
N LEU A 10 3.30 2.40 -0.53
CA LEU A 10 2.27 3.15 -1.21
C LEU A 10 2.88 3.84 -2.42
N LEU A 11 2.63 3.29 -3.61
CA LEU A 11 3.07 3.83 -4.89
C LEU A 11 2.10 4.92 -5.35
N VAL A 12 2.58 6.13 -5.61
CA VAL A 12 1.80 7.23 -6.19
C VAL A 12 2.39 7.57 -7.55
N THR A 13 1.60 7.43 -8.61
CA THR A 13 2.07 7.57 -10.00
C THR A 13 0.95 8.07 -10.90
N ASP A 14 1.27 8.81 -11.96
CA ASP A 14 0.33 9.21 -13.03
C ASP A 14 0.43 8.29 -14.27
N GLY A 15 1.34 7.31 -14.27
CA GLY A 15 1.51 6.31 -15.31
C GLY A 15 2.62 5.32 -14.95
N CYS A 16 2.35 4.02 -15.07
CA CYS A 16 3.36 2.99 -14.84
C CYS A 16 4.15 2.71 -16.14
N SER A 17 5.44 2.40 -15.99
CA SER A 17 6.31 1.99 -17.09
C SER A 17 7.09 0.73 -16.69
N ASN A 18 7.40 -0.08 -17.70
CA ASN A 18 8.17 -1.33 -17.59
C ASN A 18 9.68 -1.12 -17.81
N VAL A 19 10.16 0.12 -17.74
CA VAL A 19 11.59 0.43 -17.85
C VAL A 19 12.30 -0.10 -16.61
N GLY A 20 13.29 -0.97 -16.79
CA GLY A 20 14.06 -1.55 -15.69
C GLY A 20 13.43 -2.81 -15.05
N GLY A 21 12.43 -3.43 -15.67
CA GLY A 21 11.87 -4.72 -15.27
C GLY A 21 10.35 -4.71 -15.08
N ASP A 22 9.79 -5.84 -14.63
CA ASP A 22 8.34 -5.96 -14.38
C ASP A 22 7.97 -5.49 -12.95
N PRO A 23 7.19 -4.40 -12.80
CA PRO A 23 6.77 -3.91 -11.49
C PRO A 23 5.81 -4.87 -10.77
N VAL A 24 5.09 -5.72 -11.50
CA VAL A 24 4.20 -6.75 -10.94
C VAL A 24 5.03 -7.81 -10.19
N GLU A 25 6.15 -8.24 -10.77
CA GLU A 25 7.06 -9.19 -10.12
C GLU A 25 7.69 -8.60 -8.86
N ALA A 26 8.08 -7.33 -8.91
CA ALA A 26 8.63 -6.62 -7.75
C ALA A 26 7.60 -6.51 -6.61
N ALA A 27 6.33 -6.23 -6.94
CA ALA A 27 5.24 -6.20 -5.96
C ALA A 27 4.91 -7.59 -5.40
N ALA A 28 4.95 -8.64 -6.23
CA ALA A 28 4.80 -10.01 -5.75
C ALA A 28 5.94 -10.40 -4.78
N GLU A 29 7.15 -9.91 -5.00
CA GLU A 29 8.27 -10.11 -4.09
C GLU A 29 8.09 -9.39 -2.76
N ALA A 30 7.60 -8.14 -2.79
CA ALA A 30 7.21 -7.41 -1.59
C ALA A 30 6.23 -8.21 -0.72
N ARG A 31 5.19 -8.73 -1.37
CA ARG A 31 4.16 -9.54 -0.72
C ARG A 31 4.73 -10.81 -0.09
N ARG A 32 5.63 -11.52 -0.77
CA ARG A 32 6.31 -12.71 -0.20
C ARG A 32 7.11 -12.39 1.05
N GLN A 33 7.60 -11.15 1.18
CA GLN A 33 8.27 -10.68 2.38
C GLN A 33 7.27 -10.17 3.44
N GLY A 34 5.98 -10.10 3.13
CA GLY A 34 4.95 -9.64 4.05
C GLY A 34 4.73 -8.13 4.06
N ILE A 35 5.14 -7.46 2.98
CA ILE A 35 4.94 -6.03 2.75
C ILE A 35 3.84 -5.87 1.70
N VAL A 36 2.78 -5.14 2.02
CA VAL A 36 1.65 -4.91 1.11
C VAL A 36 1.99 -3.77 0.17
N VAL A 37 1.75 -3.93 -1.14
CA VAL A 37 1.94 -2.84 -2.12
C VAL A 37 0.59 -2.30 -2.56
N ASN A 38 0.36 -1.03 -2.25
CA ASN A 38 -0.80 -0.25 -2.67
C ASN A 38 -0.42 0.71 -3.79
N VAL A 39 -1.36 1.03 -4.66
CA VAL A 39 -1.12 1.93 -5.80
C VAL A 39 -2.18 3.02 -5.87
N ILE A 40 -1.76 4.26 -6.03
CA ILE A 40 -2.62 5.40 -6.29
C ILE A 40 -2.26 6.02 -7.63
N GLY A 41 -3.16 5.86 -8.58
CA GLY A 41 -3.07 6.50 -9.90
C GLY A 41 -3.59 7.93 -9.85
N VAL A 42 -2.75 8.93 -10.16
CA VAL A 42 -3.16 10.33 -10.18
C VAL A 42 -3.69 10.70 -11.57
N LEU A 43 -4.99 10.98 -11.65
CA LEU A 43 -5.66 11.36 -12.88
C LEU A 43 -5.45 12.85 -13.17
N HIS A 44 -4.46 13.18 -14.00
CA HIS A 44 -4.27 14.54 -14.50
C HIS A 44 -4.44 14.58 -16.02
N GLY A 45 -5.35 15.39 -16.54
CA GLY A 45 -5.63 15.47 -17.98
C GLY A 45 -6.15 14.16 -18.60
N GLN A 46 -5.65 13.80 -19.78
CA GLN A 46 -6.01 12.57 -20.54
C GLN A 46 -5.04 11.39 -20.25
N THR A 47 -4.23 11.50 -19.20
CA THR A 47 -2.88 10.90 -19.20
C THR A 47 -2.82 9.45 -18.70
N LEU A 48 -3.84 8.96 -18.00
CA LEU A 48 -3.93 7.56 -17.60
C LEU A 48 -4.69 6.74 -18.66
N GLY A 49 -3.97 6.36 -19.72
CA GLY A 49 -4.47 5.40 -20.70
C GLY A 49 -4.84 4.05 -20.05
N GLU A 50 -5.68 3.27 -20.72
CA GLU A 50 -6.15 1.98 -20.20
C GLU A 50 -5.01 1.04 -19.78
N HIS A 51 -3.87 1.11 -20.48
CA HIS A 51 -2.70 0.30 -20.19
C HIS A 51 -2.10 0.63 -18.81
N GLY A 52 -1.89 1.91 -18.50
CA GLY A 52 -1.35 2.33 -17.19
C GLY A 52 -2.30 2.00 -16.03
N ARG A 53 -3.63 2.08 -16.28
CA ARG A 53 -4.62 1.67 -15.28
C ARG A 53 -4.55 0.18 -14.97
N ARG A 54 -4.52 -0.66 -16.01
CA ARG A 54 -4.41 -2.12 -15.87
C ARG A 54 -3.10 -2.51 -15.20
N GLU A 55 -2.01 -1.82 -15.51
CA GLU A 55 -0.72 -2.07 -14.85
C GLU A 55 -0.76 -1.73 -13.36
N ALA A 56 -1.27 -0.56 -12.98
CA ALA A 56 -1.45 -0.18 -11.57
C ALA A 56 -2.30 -1.19 -10.78
N GLU A 57 -3.39 -1.66 -11.38
CA GLU A 57 -4.26 -2.69 -10.80
C GLU A 57 -3.52 -4.03 -10.61
N ARG A 58 -2.73 -4.46 -11.61
CA ARG A 58 -1.93 -5.70 -11.53
C ARG A 58 -0.84 -5.61 -10.45
N ILE A 59 -0.16 -4.46 -10.33
CA ILE A 59 0.86 -4.22 -9.30
C ILE A 59 0.22 -4.36 -7.91
N ALA A 60 -0.89 -3.67 -7.65
CA ALA A 60 -1.58 -3.75 -6.36
C ALA A 60 -2.07 -5.17 -6.06
N ALA A 61 -2.63 -5.86 -7.05
CA ALA A 61 -3.12 -7.24 -6.90
C ALA A 61 -1.97 -8.22 -6.56
N ALA A 62 -0.84 -8.13 -7.27
CA ALA A 62 0.35 -8.93 -7.00
C ALA A 62 0.94 -8.61 -5.61
N GLY A 63 0.93 -7.33 -5.23
CA GLY A 63 1.32 -6.84 -3.91
C GLY A 63 0.35 -7.14 -2.77
N GLY A 64 -0.84 -7.69 -3.04
CA GLY A 64 -1.88 -7.95 -2.05
C GLY A 64 -2.56 -6.70 -1.48
N GLY A 65 -2.40 -5.55 -2.14
CA GLY A 65 -2.93 -4.26 -1.70
C GLY A 65 -4.15 -3.80 -2.48
N VAL A 66 -4.34 -2.48 -2.49
CA VAL A 66 -5.47 -1.80 -3.14
C VAL A 66 -4.95 -0.83 -4.20
N CYS A 67 -5.62 -0.78 -5.34
CA CYS A 67 -5.41 0.24 -6.36
C CYS A 67 -6.59 1.23 -6.34
N GLN A 68 -6.31 2.53 -6.32
CA GLN A 68 -7.34 3.56 -6.45
C GLN A 68 -6.87 4.71 -7.32
N PHE A 69 -7.78 5.30 -8.08
CA PHE A 69 -7.48 6.47 -8.91
C PHE A 69 -8.02 7.74 -8.24
N ALA A 70 -7.21 8.79 -8.19
CA ALA A 70 -7.53 10.04 -7.52
C ALA A 70 -7.30 11.22 -8.45
N GLN A 71 -8.19 12.21 -8.38
CA GLN A 71 -7.85 13.54 -8.86
C GLN A 71 -6.83 14.19 -7.90
N PRO A 72 -5.93 15.06 -8.39
CA PRO A 72 -4.90 15.69 -7.57
C PRO A 72 -5.47 16.33 -6.29
N GLU A 73 -6.60 17.02 -6.40
CA GLU A 73 -7.25 17.75 -5.31
C GLU A 73 -7.72 16.81 -4.18
N ARG A 74 -7.95 15.53 -4.50
CA ARG A 74 -8.42 14.50 -3.57
C ARG A 74 -7.33 13.53 -3.13
N LEU A 75 -6.09 13.73 -3.58
CA LEU A 75 -4.99 12.80 -3.36
C LEU A 75 -4.76 12.50 -1.87
N SER A 76 -4.78 13.53 -1.01
CA SER A 76 -4.61 13.38 0.44
C SER A 76 -5.64 12.41 1.04
N HIS A 77 -6.91 12.60 0.71
CA HIS A 77 -8.01 11.74 1.17
C HIS A 77 -7.87 10.32 0.61
N THR A 78 -7.49 10.17 -0.66
CA THR A 78 -7.30 8.84 -1.26
C THR A 78 -6.14 8.08 -0.63
N VAL A 79 -5.01 8.74 -0.37
CA VAL A 79 -3.87 8.16 0.35
C VAL A 79 -4.28 7.60 1.70
N GLN A 80 -5.06 8.36 2.47
CA GLN A 80 -5.59 7.93 3.77
C GLN A 80 -6.54 6.73 3.63
N ALA A 81 -7.50 6.81 2.70
CA ALA A 81 -8.50 5.77 2.48
C ALA A 81 -7.86 4.45 2.04
N VAL A 82 -6.93 4.49 1.08
CA VAL A 82 -6.20 3.31 0.58
C VAL A 82 -5.37 2.66 1.68
N THR A 83 -4.65 3.46 2.48
CA THR A 83 -3.85 2.95 3.60
C THR A 83 -4.73 2.23 4.61
N ARG A 84 -5.82 2.87 5.08
CA ARG A 84 -6.75 2.28 6.04
C ARG A 84 -7.41 1.01 5.48
N GLN A 85 -7.88 1.05 4.23
CA GLN A 85 -8.48 -0.10 3.58
C GLN A 85 -7.51 -1.27 3.47
N ALA A 86 -6.25 -1.01 3.12
CA ALA A 86 -5.20 -2.02 3.05
C ALA A 86 -4.90 -2.62 4.42
N MET A 87 -4.87 -1.80 5.48
CA MET A 87 -4.69 -2.29 6.86
C MET A 87 -5.84 -3.20 7.29
N THR A 88 -7.09 -2.74 7.17
CA THR A 88 -8.28 -3.53 7.51
C THR A 88 -8.30 -4.85 6.74
N ARG A 89 -8.01 -4.83 5.43
CA ARG A 89 -7.91 -6.05 4.60
C ARG A 89 -6.81 -7.00 5.09
N THR A 90 -5.65 -6.47 5.44
CA THR A 90 -4.52 -7.27 5.95
C THR A 90 -4.92 -7.97 7.25
N LEU A 91 -5.53 -7.24 8.17
CA LEU A 91 -5.99 -7.78 9.45
C LEU A 91 -7.08 -8.84 9.28
N HIS A 92 -8.04 -8.61 8.40
CA HIS A 92 -9.03 -9.63 8.05
C HIS A 92 -8.38 -10.91 7.53
N ALA A 93 -7.33 -10.81 6.71
CA ALA A 93 -6.63 -11.96 6.17
C ALA A 93 -5.90 -12.75 7.26
N VAL A 94 -5.22 -12.06 8.19
CA VAL A 94 -4.54 -12.69 9.34
C VAL A 94 -5.53 -13.41 10.23
N VAL A 95 -6.58 -12.70 10.64
CA VAL A 95 -7.61 -13.23 11.52
C VAL A 95 -8.31 -14.44 10.89
N ARG A 96 -8.58 -14.38 9.58
CA ARG A 96 -9.18 -15.50 8.85
C ARG A 96 -8.30 -16.74 8.90
N GLU A 97 -6.99 -16.59 8.79
CA GLU A 97 -6.07 -17.72 8.81
C GLU A 97 -5.89 -18.31 10.21
N GLU A 98 -5.81 -17.46 11.23
CA GLU A 98 -5.80 -17.89 12.63
C GLU A 98 -7.09 -18.65 12.97
N LEU A 99 -8.25 -18.14 12.53
CA LEU A 99 -9.52 -18.84 12.71
C LEU A 99 -9.55 -20.18 11.98
N ARG A 100 -9.04 -20.27 10.74
CA ARG A 100 -8.95 -21.55 10.01
C ARG A 100 -8.05 -22.56 10.72
N THR A 101 -6.91 -22.11 11.23
CA THR A 101 -5.94 -22.96 11.93
C THR A 101 -6.53 -23.50 13.23
N LEU A 102 -7.23 -22.65 14.00
CA LEU A 102 -7.89 -23.04 15.25
C LEU A 102 -9.13 -23.92 15.02
N LEU A 103 -9.85 -23.72 13.91
CA LEU A 103 -11.09 -24.42 13.56
C LEU A 103 -10.86 -25.66 12.67
N ALA A 104 -9.64 -26.22 12.64
CA ALA A 104 -9.29 -27.39 11.84
C ALA A 104 -10.43 -28.44 11.87
N GLU A 105 -11.06 -28.64 10.71
CA GLU A 105 -12.15 -29.59 10.40
C GLU A 105 -13.61 -29.23 10.77
N GLY A 106 -13.91 -28.06 11.36
CA GLY A 106 -15.28 -27.68 11.72
C GLY A 106 -15.71 -26.29 11.26
N ASN A 107 -16.42 -26.20 10.14
CA ASN A 107 -17.15 -25.01 9.67
C ASN A 107 -16.41 -23.65 9.83
N ALA A 108 -15.34 -23.44 9.06
CA ALA A 108 -14.78 -22.10 8.82
C ALA A 108 -15.81 -21.09 8.24
N ALA A 109 -17.02 -21.55 7.90
CA ALA A 109 -18.08 -20.79 7.24
C ALA A 109 -19.23 -20.31 8.15
N SER A 110 -19.21 -20.51 9.48
CA SER A 110 -20.41 -20.27 10.30
C SER A 110 -20.25 -19.32 11.50
N LEU A 111 -19.49 -18.23 11.37
CA LEU A 111 -19.65 -17.14 12.33
C LEU A 111 -21.05 -16.53 12.16
N ALA A 112 -21.84 -16.55 13.23
CA ALA A 112 -23.15 -15.90 13.26
C ALA A 112 -23.01 -14.40 12.92
N PRO A 113 -24.04 -13.74 12.33
CA PRO A 113 -24.00 -12.31 12.00
C PRO A 113 -23.45 -11.42 13.14
N GLU A 114 -23.83 -11.70 14.39
CA GLU A 114 -23.42 -10.97 15.57
C GLU A 114 -21.92 -11.14 15.86
N GLN A 115 -21.40 -12.35 15.69
CA GLN A 115 -19.97 -12.64 15.85
C GLN A 115 -19.15 -11.96 14.75
N ARG A 116 -19.66 -11.94 13.51
CA ARG A 116 -19.02 -11.22 12.39
C ARG A 116 -18.96 -9.71 12.67
N ALA A 117 -20.04 -9.13 13.19
CA ALA A 117 -20.06 -7.71 13.56
C ALA A 117 -19.04 -7.39 14.67
N ARG A 118 -18.96 -8.23 15.72
CA ARG A 118 -17.96 -8.07 16.79
C ARG A 118 -16.53 -8.20 16.27
N LEU A 119 -16.29 -9.15 15.37
CA LEU A 119 -14.98 -9.34 14.76
C LEU A 119 -14.57 -8.15 13.91
N ALA A 120 -15.48 -7.63 13.08
CA ALA A 120 -15.23 -6.43 12.28
C ALA A 120 -14.90 -5.22 13.17
N ALA A 121 -15.65 -4.99 14.26
CA ALA A 121 -15.36 -3.93 15.21
C ALA A 121 -13.98 -4.10 15.89
N SER A 122 -13.61 -5.34 16.21
CA SER A 122 -12.29 -5.65 16.79
C SER A 122 -11.17 -5.36 15.79
N ILE A 123 -11.37 -5.72 14.52
CA ILE A 123 -10.41 -5.46 13.44
C ILE A 123 -10.21 -3.97 13.22
N GLU A 124 -11.27 -3.16 13.22
CA GLU A 124 -11.15 -1.70 13.14
C GLU A 124 -10.35 -1.13 14.33
N THR A 125 -10.58 -1.65 15.54
CA THR A 125 -9.81 -1.25 16.74
C THR A 125 -8.34 -1.64 16.61
N TRP A 126 -8.05 -2.84 16.09
CA TRP A 126 -6.68 -3.29 15.86
C TRP A 126 -5.99 -2.52 14.75
N ALA A 127 -6.71 -2.14 13.68
CA ALA A 127 -6.18 -1.28 12.62
C ALA A 127 -5.70 0.04 13.21
N GLU A 128 -6.47 0.63 14.10
CA GLU A 128 -6.12 1.90 14.73
C GLU A 128 -4.90 1.79 15.65
N ALA A 129 -4.81 0.72 16.46
CA ALA A 129 -3.79 0.54 17.49
C ALA A 129 -2.48 -0.14 17.01
N CYS A 130 -2.49 -0.85 15.88
CA CYS A 130 -1.31 -1.58 15.40
C CYS A 130 -0.18 -0.64 14.96
N ARG A 131 1.07 -1.13 15.06
CA ARG A 131 2.21 -0.43 14.49
C ARG A 131 2.11 -0.45 12.97
N LEU A 132 2.23 0.72 12.34
CA LEU A 132 2.24 0.84 10.89
C LEU A 132 3.57 1.41 10.41
N ARG A 133 4.12 0.81 9.36
CA ARG A 133 5.22 1.36 8.58
C ARG A 133 4.77 1.55 7.15
N VAL A 134 4.82 2.78 6.66
CA VAL A 134 4.50 3.10 5.27
C VAL A 134 5.74 3.62 4.57
N PHE A 135 6.10 3.03 3.45
CA PHE A 135 7.04 3.62 2.51
C PHE A 135 6.27 4.27 1.37
N LEU A 136 6.23 5.59 1.33
CA LEU A 136 5.57 6.34 0.27
C LEU A 136 6.53 6.50 -0.90
N LEU A 137 6.20 5.88 -2.02
CA LEU A 137 7.00 5.87 -3.23
C LEU A 137 6.37 6.80 -4.28
N LEU A 138 7.00 7.93 -4.52
CA LEU A 138 6.46 9.02 -5.34
C LEU A 138 7.08 9.05 -6.73
N ASP A 139 6.23 9.01 -7.75
CA ASP A 139 6.64 9.27 -9.12
C ASP A 139 6.94 10.77 -9.31
N THR A 140 8.11 11.04 -9.86
CA THR A 140 8.64 12.37 -10.21
C THR A 140 9.13 12.38 -11.66
N SER A 141 8.49 11.60 -12.52
CA SER A 141 8.65 11.70 -13.97
C SER A 141 8.16 13.05 -14.51
N ALA A 142 8.53 13.38 -15.74
CA ALA A 142 8.22 14.68 -16.35
C ALA A 142 6.72 15.03 -16.36
N SER A 143 5.83 14.03 -16.45
CA SER A 143 4.37 14.23 -16.41
C SER A 143 3.84 14.62 -15.03
N MET A 144 4.59 14.31 -13.96
CA MET A 144 4.27 14.68 -12.58
C MET A 144 4.65 16.12 -12.22
N ALA A 145 5.37 16.85 -13.08
CA ALA A 145 5.76 18.25 -12.87
C ALA A 145 4.65 19.17 -12.33
N PRO A 146 3.45 19.23 -12.95
CA PRO A 146 2.37 20.07 -12.45
C PRO A 146 1.77 19.58 -11.13
N LEU A 147 2.00 18.31 -10.76
CA LEU A 147 1.38 17.65 -9.60
C LEU A 147 2.23 17.72 -8.33
N VAL A 148 3.53 18.02 -8.45
CA VAL A 148 4.47 18.08 -7.31
C VAL A 148 3.96 18.90 -6.12
N PRO A 149 3.43 20.13 -6.27
CA PRO A 149 2.94 20.90 -5.12
C PRO A 149 1.77 20.21 -4.40
N THR A 150 0.88 19.58 -5.17
CA THR A 150 -0.29 18.88 -4.65
C THR A 150 0.10 17.58 -3.95
N VAL A 151 1.04 16.81 -4.53
CA VAL A 151 1.61 15.61 -3.91
C VAL A 151 2.29 15.98 -2.59
N ARG A 152 3.11 17.04 -2.56
CA ARG A 152 3.77 17.50 -1.33
C ARG A 152 2.76 17.84 -0.23
N ARG A 153 1.69 18.54 -0.58
CA ARG A 153 0.60 18.83 0.36
C ARG A 153 -0.06 17.54 0.86
N ALA A 154 -0.37 16.61 -0.05
CA ALA A 154 -0.99 15.34 0.30
C ALA A 154 -0.11 14.48 1.23
N VAL A 155 1.20 14.44 0.99
CA VAL A 155 2.17 13.75 1.87
C VAL A 155 2.13 14.36 3.27
N ARG A 156 2.21 15.68 3.38
CA ARG A 156 2.14 16.38 4.68
C ARG A 156 0.83 16.09 5.42
N ASP A 157 -0.29 16.22 4.72
CA ASP A 157 -1.61 15.99 5.30
C ASP A 157 -1.76 14.51 5.73
N PHE A 158 -1.15 13.58 4.99
CA PHE A 158 -1.08 12.16 5.38
C PHE A 158 -0.22 11.91 6.63
N PHE A 159 0.93 12.57 6.75
CA PHE A 159 1.74 12.51 7.98
C PHE A 159 0.92 12.92 9.22
N LEU A 160 0.14 13.99 9.12
CA LEU A 160 -0.72 14.44 10.22
C LEU A 160 -1.77 13.39 10.58
N CYS A 161 -2.34 12.70 9.59
CA CYS A 161 -3.28 11.62 9.83
C CYS A 161 -2.63 10.40 10.46
N LEU A 162 -1.40 10.04 10.08
CA LEU A 162 -0.65 8.97 10.72
C LEU A 162 -0.31 9.31 12.18
N ALA A 163 0.03 10.57 12.46
CA ALA A 163 0.31 11.04 13.82
C ALA A 163 -0.93 11.10 14.71
N ALA A 164 -2.13 11.24 14.13
CA ALA A 164 -3.40 11.23 14.87
C ALA A 164 -3.83 9.81 15.31
N ARG A 165 -3.13 8.77 14.83
CA ARG A 165 -3.47 7.39 15.16
C ARG A 165 -3.07 7.02 16.59
N THR A 166 -3.79 6.04 17.15
CA THR A 166 -3.46 5.48 18.47
C THR A 166 -2.18 4.64 18.43
N GLY A 167 -1.99 3.85 17.38
CA GLY A 167 -0.81 3.03 17.17
C GLY A 167 0.38 3.81 16.61
N PRO A 168 1.63 3.38 16.91
CA PRO A 168 2.83 4.02 16.39
C PRO A 168 2.88 3.90 14.86
N SER A 169 3.09 5.03 14.18
CA SER A 169 3.19 5.08 12.72
C SER A 169 4.54 5.67 12.30
N GLU A 170 5.25 4.95 11.43
CA GLU A 170 6.49 5.42 10.81
C GLU A 170 6.27 5.58 9.31
N LEU A 171 6.81 6.66 8.76
CA LEU A 171 6.71 6.95 7.34
C LEU A 171 8.11 7.25 6.79
N ALA A 172 8.45 6.61 5.69
CA ALA A 172 9.58 6.95 4.83
C ALA A 172 9.04 7.43 3.49
N VAL A 173 9.73 8.36 2.86
CA VAL A 173 9.34 8.91 1.56
C VAL A 173 10.51 8.75 0.60
N GLY A 174 10.26 8.16 -0.56
CA GLY A 174 11.21 8.09 -1.66
C GLY A 174 10.60 8.63 -2.94
N ALA A 175 11.43 9.18 -3.82
CA ALA A 175 11.04 9.63 -5.15
C ALA A 175 11.82 8.89 -6.22
N PHE A 176 11.14 8.57 -7.32
CA PHE A 176 11.72 7.95 -8.51
C PHE A 176 11.25 8.68 -9.77
N PRO A 177 12.07 8.75 -10.83
CA PRO A 177 13.45 8.27 -10.93
C PRO A 177 14.42 9.05 -10.02
N GLY A 178 15.46 8.36 -9.51
CA GLY A 178 16.49 8.96 -8.66
C GLY A 178 17.55 9.75 -9.45
N ALA A 179 18.25 10.69 -8.82
CA ALA A 179 19.29 11.48 -9.48
C ALA A 179 20.56 10.67 -9.78
N LYS A 180 20.86 9.65 -8.95
CA LYS A 180 22.05 8.80 -9.07
C LYS A 180 21.73 7.30 -9.02
N GLY A 181 20.48 6.93 -9.21
CA GLY A 181 20.01 5.56 -9.11
C GLY A 181 18.50 5.43 -9.30
N ASP A 182 17.95 4.31 -8.86
CA ASP A 182 16.54 3.97 -9.09
C ASP A 182 15.57 4.73 -8.17
N LEU A 183 16.06 5.20 -7.02
CA LEU A 183 15.27 5.83 -5.95
C LEU A 183 16.13 6.84 -5.20
N ASP A 184 15.58 8.02 -4.92
CA ASP A 184 16.13 8.92 -3.91
C ASP A 184 15.30 8.87 -2.65
N LEU A 185 15.95 8.60 -1.52
CA LEU A 185 15.32 8.67 -0.21
C LEU A 185 15.20 10.15 0.19
N LEU A 186 13.98 10.63 0.20
CA LEU A 186 13.61 12.00 0.51
C LEU A 186 13.50 12.22 2.02
N VAL A 187 12.94 11.24 2.70
CA VAL A 187 12.76 11.20 4.15
C VAL A 187 13.00 9.77 4.59
N ASP A 188 14.00 9.54 5.44
CA ASP A 188 14.16 8.24 6.09
C ASP A 188 13.07 8.04 7.16
N TRP A 189 12.87 6.80 7.58
CA TRP A 189 11.86 6.40 8.55
C TRP A 189 11.75 7.36 9.72
N THR A 190 10.63 8.08 9.77
CA THR A 190 10.38 9.09 10.81
C THR A 190 8.97 8.96 11.36
N THR A 191 8.82 9.33 12.63
CA THR A 191 7.54 9.60 13.28
C THR A 191 7.24 11.11 13.32
N ASP A 192 8.21 11.95 12.95
CA ASP A 192 8.12 13.41 12.97
C ASP A 192 7.76 13.96 11.58
N GLY A 193 6.57 14.53 11.48
CA GLY A 193 6.05 15.15 10.26
C GLY A 193 6.76 16.44 9.83
N ALA A 194 7.62 17.04 10.67
CA ALA A 194 8.40 18.22 10.29
C ALA A 194 9.47 17.91 9.22
N ALA A 195 10.08 16.71 9.27
CA ALA A 195 11.08 16.26 8.29
C ALA A 195 10.52 16.11 6.87
N ALA A 196 9.22 15.83 6.74
CA ALA A 196 8.53 15.68 5.46
C ALA A 196 8.37 16.98 4.65
N ARG A 197 8.58 18.14 5.29
CA ARG A 197 8.34 19.45 4.68
C ARG A 197 9.31 19.77 3.54
N LEU A 198 10.48 19.14 3.50
CA LEU A 198 11.62 19.63 2.70
C LEU A 198 11.89 18.89 1.39
N ALA A 199 11.13 17.86 1.02
CA ALA A 199 11.75 16.80 0.22
C ALA A 199 11.29 16.69 -1.25
N LEU A 200 10.95 17.78 -1.95
CA LEU A 200 10.63 17.72 -3.39
C LEU A 200 11.18 18.96 -4.13
N GLU A 201 12.45 19.31 -3.95
CA GLU A 201 13.07 20.47 -4.62
C GLU A 201 13.65 20.15 -6.00
N ARG A 202 13.65 18.89 -6.44
CA ARG A 202 14.21 18.53 -7.75
C ARG A 202 13.16 18.66 -8.87
N PRO A 203 13.52 19.26 -10.02
CA PRO A 203 12.70 19.19 -11.22
C PRO A 203 12.50 17.71 -11.64
N PRO A 204 11.27 17.32 -12.00
CA PRO A 204 10.98 15.99 -12.52
C PRO A 204 11.68 15.76 -13.87
N THR A 205 12.33 14.60 -14.03
CA THR A 205 13.13 14.28 -15.23
C THR A 205 13.08 12.80 -15.56
N GLY A 206 12.97 12.43 -16.83
CA GLY A 206 13.24 11.06 -17.31
C GLY A 206 12.04 10.10 -17.31
N LEU A 207 12.37 8.81 -17.50
CA LEU A 207 11.43 7.66 -17.54
C LEU A 207 11.02 7.22 -16.12
N THR A 208 10.04 6.31 -16.03
CA THR A 208 9.43 5.86 -14.77
C THR A 208 9.88 4.42 -14.41
N PRO A 209 11.04 4.21 -13.77
CA PRO A 209 11.53 2.87 -13.43
C PRO A 209 10.80 2.31 -12.19
N THR A 210 9.54 1.88 -12.36
CA THR A 210 8.69 1.44 -11.25
C THR A 210 9.21 0.16 -10.58
N ALA A 211 9.67 -0.83 -11.35
CA ALA A 211 10.16 -2.08 -10.78
C ALA A 211 11.45 -1.91 -9.97
N PRO A 212 12.48 -1.19 -10.46
CA PRO A 212 13.66 -0.87 -9.66
C PRO A 212 13.33 -0.05 -8.41
N ALA A 213 12.41 0.93 -8.52
CA ALA A 213 11.99 1.74 -7.39
C ALA A 213 11.30 0.92 -6.29
N LEU A 214 10.44 -0.04 -6.65
CA LEU A 214 9.84 -0.99 -5.70
C LEU A 214 10.90 -1.85 -5.01
N ARG A 215 11.87 -2.38 -5.75
CA ARG A 215 12.97 -3.18 -5.17
C ARG A 215 13.86 -2.36 -4.25
N ALA A 216 14.15 -1.12 -4.60
CA ALA A 216 14.87 -0.19 -3.75
C ALA A 216 14.11 0.10 -2.46
N ALA A 217 12.80 0.39 -2.55
CA ALA A 217 11.93 0.57 -1.38
C ALA A 217 11.94 -0.68 -0.47
N LEU A 218 11.90 -1.89 -1.04
CA LEU A 218 12.00 -3.14 -0.29
C LEU A 218 13.32 -3.28 0.48
N ALA A 219 14.43 -2.82 -0.09
CA ALA A 219 15.72 -2.87 0.60
C ALA A 219 15.71 -2.02 1.89
N HIS A 220 14.93 -0.94 1.95
CA HIS A 220 14.81 -0.09 3.15
C HIS A 220 14.04 -0.75 4.32
N PHE A 221 13.27 -1.82 4.08
CA PHE A 221 12.62 -2.59 5.15
C PHE A 221 13.55 -3.64 5.76
N ARG A 222 14.59 -4.09 5.04
CA ARG A 222 15.47 -5.20 5.46
C ARG A 222 16.26 -4.95 6.76
N PRO A 223 16.85 -3.77 7.01
CA PRO A 223 17.58 -3.52 8.25
C PRO A 223 16.73 -3.68 9.52
N ARG A 224 15.40 -3.58 9.39
CA ARG A 224 14.46 -3.66 10.53
C ARG A 224 13.79 -5.03 10.68
N LEU A 225 14.06 -5.97 9.80
CA LEU A 225 13.64 -7.37 9.95
C LEU A 225 14.36 -8.11 11.08
N ALA A 226 15.54 -7.63 11.48
CA ALA A 226 16.39 -8.28 12.47
C ALA A 226 15.91 -8.12 13.93
N SER A 227 14.90 -7.28 14.20
CA SER A 227 14.48 -6.89 15.56
C SER A 227 13.47 -7.84 16.24
N GLY A 228 13.16 -9.01 15.69
CA GLY A 228 12.28 -9.99 16.35
C GLY A 228 10.79 -9.63 16.33
N GLU A 229 10.37 -8.65 15.53
CA GLU A 229 8.98 -8.28 15.32
C GLU A 229 8.25 -9.30 14.43
N ALA A 230 7.03 -9.71 14.82
CA ALA A 230 6.21 -10.61 14.01
C ALA A 230 5.48 -9.81 12.92
N ARG A 231 5.82 -10.07 11.65
CA ARG A 231 5.13 -9.48 10.49
C ARG A 231 3.70 -10.01 10.41
N GLY A 232 2.74 -9.10 10.20
CA GLY A 232 1.34 -9.48 9.98
C GLY A 232 1.11 -10.44 8.80
N PHE A 233 2.03 -10.53 7.82
CA PHE A 233 1.77 -11.26 6.59
C PHE A 233 2.74 -12.43 6.30
N ALA A 234 3.71 -12.72 7.16
CA ALA A 234 4.77 -13.70 6.86
C ALA A 234 4.30 -15.17 6.61
N ALA A 235 3.01 -15.47 6.74
CA ALA A 235 2.47 -16.83 6.65
C ALA A 235 1.33 -17.04 5.64
N LEU A 236 0.96 -16.06 4.82
CA LEU A 236 -0.19 -16.23 3.90
C LEU A 236 0.24 -16.67 2.49
N PRO A 237 -0.24 -17.83 1.98
CA PRO A 237 0.03 -18.25 0.60
C PRO A 237 -0.60 -17.28 -0.41
N PRO A 238 -0.11 -17.27 -1.68
CA PRO A 238 -0.67 -16.44 -2.73
C PRO A 238 -2.17 -16.69 -2.88
N ALA A 239 -2.93 -15.62 -3.14
CA ALA A 239 -4.34 -15.76 -3.49
C ALA A 239 -4.40 -16.61 -4.77
N SER A 240 -5.00 -17.79 -4.70
CA SER A 240 -5.11 -18.70 -5.85
C SER A 240 -5.76 -17.99 -7.03
N GLU A 241 -5.13 -18.04 -8.20
CA GLU A 241 -5.56 -17.40 -9.47
C GLU A 241 -6.95 -17.83 -9.98
N LYS A 242 -7.65 -18.73 -9.27
CA LYS A 242 -8.95 -19.28 -9.71
C LYS A 242 -10.13 -18.31 -9.68
N ASN A 243 -9.98 -17.09 -9.15
CA ASN A 243 -11.08 -16.11 -9.11
C ASN A 243 -11.01 -15.03 -10.21
N ALA A 244 -10.02 -15.06 -11.11
CA ALA A 244 -9.90 -14.07 -12.19
C ALA A 244 -10.83 -14.32 -13.39
N ALA A 245 -11.50 -15.47 -13.46
CA ALA A 245 -12.44 -15.82 -14.52
C ALA A 245 -13.88 -15.85 -14.00
N GLY A 246 -14.42 -14.70 -13.59
CA GLY A 246 -15.80 -14.65 -13.12
C GLY A 246 -16.32 -13.27 -12.78
N ARG A 247 -17.03 -12.68 -13.75
CA ARG A 247 -18.10 -11.66 -13.62
C ARG A 247 -17.67 -10.19 -13.63
N ALA A 248 -17.71 -9.63 -14.83
CA ALA A 248 -18.26 -8.32 -15.05
C ALA A 248 -19.78 -8.36 -14.78
N SER A 249 -20.25 -7.71 -13.71
CA SER A 249 -21.59 -7.09 -13.60
C SER A 249 -21.76 -6.50 -12.20
N ASP A 250 -21.97 -5.18 -12.18
CA ASP A 250 -22.78 -4.38 -11.27
C ASP A 250 -23.21 -5.00 -9.91
N GLY A 251 -22.79 -4.39 -8.79
CA GLY A 251 -23.33 -4.69 -7.47
C GLY A 251 -22.36 -4.60 -6.27
N GLY A 252 -22.24 -3.40 -5.69
CA GLY A 252 -22.12 -3.17 -4.24
C GLY A 252 -20.82 -3.59 -3.51
N LEU A 253 -20.17 -2.61 -2.87
CA LEU A 253 -18.98 -2.68 -1.99
C LEU A 253 -19.03 -3.70 -0.82
N LEU A 254 -20.12 -4.45 -0.65
CA LEU A 254 -20.34 -5.36 0.48
C LEU A 254 -20.13 -6.84 0.16
N ARG A 255 -19.94 -7.22 -1.11
CA ARG A 255 -19.75 -8.64 -1.47
C ARG A 255 -18.33 -9.17 -1.24
N ASP A 256 -17.32 -8.31 -1.27
CA ASP A 256 -15.93 -8.71 -1.00
C ASP A 256 -15.67 -9.03 0.50
N TYR A 257 -16.68 -8.82 1.35
CA TYR A 257 -16.61 -9.07 2.81
C TYR A 257 -17.24 -10.40 3.24
N VAL A 258 -17.73 -11.23 2.31
CA VAL A 258 -18.29 -12.54 2.64
C VAL A 258 -17.24 -13.61 2.42
N PHE A 259 -17.06 -14.45 3.45
CA PHE A 259 -16.13 -15.58 3.52
C PHE A 259 -16.24 -16.53 2.34
#